data_AF-A0AAU8NCC1-F1
#
_entry.id   AF-A0AAU8NCC1-F1
#
_cell.length_a   1.000
_cell.length_b   1.000
_cell.length_c   1.000
_cell.angle_alpha   90.00
_cell.angle_beta   90.00
_cell.angle_gamma   90.00
#
_symmetry.space_group_name_H-M   'P 1'
#
loop_
_entity.id
_entity.type
_entity.pdbx_description
1 polymer ?
#
loop_
_entity_poly.entity_id
_entity_poly.type
_entity_poly.pdbx_seq_one_letter_code
_entity_poly.pdbx_strand_id
1 'polypeptide(L)'
;MELKNLAFLSEQSEETGAVGAIAYSHPGERFHGSLIQDFDLLVLIVHNTDQPMSIVEHYRYGDLRYQLIYASRSDLQTTAVTGEHYNLMQCLIEGEIIWETDHEISYLREELSSFGNELREQKLFHEFTRFLKMYVEAKRHIQQGHVVDAYYDALEALGNWARIVLIEQGIYPDHAVWTHVEQLDRALWKLYQELTVSSETLEQRVELVLLACEFSVMSKMGECSELLLRVIRSRKEPWSINELVHHPQLRFVRNDLPLILRKLVFRSIVKESAGWPSLEGEGREIRYWMET
;
A
#
# COMPACT_ATOMS: atom_id res chain seq x y z
N MET A 1 5.93 -32.20 -13.19
CA MET A 1 7.30 -31.90 -13.68
C MET A 1 8.08 -31.40 -12.49
N GLU A 2 9.26 -31.95 -12.18
CA GLU A 2 10.08 -31.43 -11.07
C GLU A 2 10.51 -29.99 -11.41
N LEU A 3 10.40 -29.07 -10.44
CA LEU A 3 10.83 -27.67 -10.56
C LEU A 3 12.29 -27.53 -11.01
N LYS A 4 13.09 -28.60 -10.87
CA LYS A 4 14.45 -28.74 -11.41
C LYS A 4 14.57 -28.51 -12.92
N ASN A 5 13.50 -28.67 -13.71
CA ASN A 5 13.51 -28.36 -15.14
C ASN A 5 13.53 -26.85 -15.46
N LEU A 6 13.40 -25.99 -14.45
CA LEU A 6 13.53 -24.53 -14.58
C LEU A 6 14.97 -24.04 -14.37
N ALA A 7 15.94 -24.94 -14.25
CA ALA A 7 17.36 -24.58 -14.11
C ALA A 7 17.88 -23.73 -15.28
N PHE A 8 17.29 -23.79 -16.47
CA PHE A 8 17.66 -22.88 -17.57
C PHE A 8 17.45 -21.39 -17.23
N LEU A 9 16.55 -21.08 -16.27
CA LEU A 9 16.32 -19.71 -15.83
C LEU A 9 17.52 -19.17 -15.06
N SER A 10 18.30 -20.00 -14.34
CA SER A 10 19.49 -19.51 -13.63
C SER A 10 20.53 -18.99 -14.63
N GLU A 11 20.80 -19.73 -15.70
CA GLU A 11 21.75 -19.34 -16.75
C GLU A 11 21.35 -18.04 -17.48
N GLN A 12 20.04 -17.83 -17.74
CA GLN A 12 19.57 -16.59 -18.36
C GLN A 12 19.55 -15.39 -17.40
N SER A 13 19.47 -15.63 -16.09
CA SER A 13 19.29 -14.59 -15.07
C SER A 13 20.61 -14.08 -14.47
N GLU A 14 21.70 -14.86 -14.55
CA GLU A 14 23.05 -14.41 -14.17
C GLU A 14 23.54 -13.27 -15.08
N GLU A 15 23.14 -13.25 -16.35
CA GLU A 15 23.45 -12.16 -17.29
C GLU A 15 22.67 -10.87 -16.98
N THR A 16 21.56 -10.95 -16.24
CA THR A 16 20.66 -9.81 -15.98
C THR A 16 20.82 -9.20 -14.59
N GLY A 17 21.68 -9.76 -13.73
CA GLY A 17 21.90 -9.28 -12.36
C GLY A 17 20.81 -9.69 -11.37
N ALA A 18 20.09 -10.78 -11.64
CA ALA A 18 19.14 -11.36 -10.71
C ALA A 18 19.85 -11.95 -9.48
N VAL A 19 19.17 -11.97 -8.34
CA VAL A 19 19.68 -12.54 -7.07
C VAL A 19 18.89 -13.76 -6.61
N GLY A 20 17.80 -14.10 -7.29
CA GLY A 20 17.09 -15.35 -7.08
C GLY A 20 15.84 -15.49 -7.93
N ALA A 21 15.32 -16.71 -7.95
CA ALA A 21 14.04 -17.02 -8.58
C ALA A 21 13.18 -17.89 -7.68
N ILE A 22 11.88 -17.62 -7.71
CA ILE A 22 10.86 -18.29 -6.91
C ILE A 22 9.79 -18.82 -7.85
N ALA A 23 9.35 -20.06 -7.64
CA ALA A 23 8.22 -20.64 -8.34
C ALA A 23 7.04 -20.83 -7.39
N TYR A 24 5.86 -20.42 -7.82
CA TYR A 24 4.61 -20.68 -7.13
C TYR A 24 3.62 -21.40 -8.05
N SER A 25 3.26 -22.62 -7.65
CA SER A 25 2.19 -23.39 -8.27
C SER A 25 0.94 -23.27 -7.42
N HIS A 26 -0.18 -22.84 -8.00
CA HIS A 26 -1.45 -22.73 -7.28
C HIS A 26 -1.87 -24.11 -6.70
N PRO A 27 -1.94 -24.28 -5.38
CA PRO A 27 -2.32 -25.55 -4.78
C PRO A 27 -3.85 -25.71 -4.82
N GLY A 28 -4.39 -26.52 -5.73
CA GLY A 28 -5.81 -26.91 -5.71
C GLY A 28 -6.42 -27.26 -7.06
N GLU A 29 -7.55 -27.96 -7.05
CA GLU A 29 -8.41 -28.14 -8.23
C GLU A 29 -8.70 -26.76 -8.84
N ARG A 30 -8.34 -26.60 -10.12
CA ARG A 30 -8.52 -25.38 -10.91
C ARG A 30 -9.88 -24.76 -10.59
N PHE A 31 -9.89 -23.60 -9.91
CA PHE A 31 -11.10 -22.81 -9.84
C PHE A 31 -11.33 -22.26 -11.25
N HIS A 32 -12.16 -22.96 -12.03
CA HIS A 32 -12.39 -22.76 -13.46
C HIS A 32 -13.03 -21.40 -13.85
N GLY A 33 -12.87 -20.36 -13.03
CA GLY A 33 -13.41 -19.02 -13.26
C GLY A 33 -12.48 -17.86 -12.90
N SER A 34 -11.27 -18.09 -12.36
CA SER A 34 -10.32 -17.00 -12.14
C SER A 34 -9.37 -16.90 -13.33
N LEU A 35 -9.59 -15.89 -14.19
CA LEU A 35 -8.68 -15.56 -15.31
C LEU A 35 -7.24 -15.28 -14.83
N ILE A 36 -7.08 -14.96 -13.55
CA ILE A 36 -5.79 -14.68 -12.90
C ILE A 36 -5.04 -15.99 -12.56
N GLN A 37 -5.74 -17.13 -12.47
CA GLN A 37 -5.18 -18.46 -12.20
C GLN A 37 -5.06 -19.33 -13.47
N ASP A 38 -5.13 -18.71 -14.66
CA ASP A 38 -4.99 -19.44 -15.93
C ASP A 38 -3.55 -19.90 -16.21
N PHE A 39 -2.57 -19.42 -15.44
CA PHE A 39 -1.20 -19.92 -15.51
C PHE A 39 -1.00 -21.09 -14.53
N ASP A 40 -0.44 -22.18 -15.05
CA ASP A 40 -0.12 -23.36 -14.26
C ASP A 40 1.03 -23.09 -13.29
N LEU A 41 1.85 -22.07 -13.55
CA LEU A 41 2.99 -21.66 -12.74
C LEU A 41 3.23 -20.14 -12.81
N LEU A 42 3.53 -19.53 -11.67
CA LEU A 42 4.10 -18.19 -11.58
C LEU A 42 5.57 -18.29 -11.20
N VAL A 43 6.43 -17.57 -11.90
CA VAL A 43 7.87 -17.49 -11.61
C VAL A 43 8.23 -16.03 -11.35
N LEU A 44 8.74 -15.75 -10.16
CA LEU A 44 9.23 -14.43 -9.75
C LEU A 44 10.75 -14.43 -9.80
N ILE A 45 11.32 -13.59 -10.65
CA ILE A 45 12.76 -13.31 -10.71
C ILE A 45 13.02 -12.01 -9.96
N VAL A 46 13.89 -12.05 -8.95
CA VAL A 46 14.18 -10.91 -8.08
C VAL A 46 15.54 -10.32 -8.42
N HIS A 47 15.58 -9.00 -8.59
CA HIS A 47 16.81 -8.24 -8.83
C HIS A 47 17.13 -7.36 -7.62
N ASN A 48 18.41 -7.31 -7.22
CA ASN A 48 18.86 -6.46 -6.12
C ASN A 48 19.21 -5.06 -6.62
N THR A 49 18.17 -4.30 -7.01
CA THR A 49 18.26 -2.91 -7.43
C THR A 49 17.13 -2.10 -6.81
N ASP A 50 17.37 -0.81 -6.61
CA ASP A 50 16.35 0.14 -6.16
C ASP A 50 15.53 0.73 -7.31
N GLN A 51 15.96 0.51 -8.55
CA GLN A 51 15.21 0.98 -9.72
C GLN A 51 14.00 0.08 -9.97
N PRO A 52 12.80 0.67 -10.19
CA PRO A 52 11.61 -0.12 -10.51
C PRO A 52 11.82 -0.83 -11.85
N MET A 53 11.40 -2.09 -11.91
CA MET A 53 11.57 -2.92 -13.10
C MET A 53 10.23 -3.46 -13.58
N SER A 54 9.44 -4.06 -12.68
CA SER A 54 8.15 -4.73 -12.91
C SER A 54 7.85 -5.08 -14.37
N ILE A 55 8.47 -6.16 -14.85
CA ILE A 55 8.25 -6.70 -16.20
C ILE A 55 7.47 -8.00 -16.07
N VAL A 56 6.42 -8.16 -16.88
CA VAL A 56 5.60 -9.37 -16.91
C VAL A 56 5.64 -9.97 -18.30
N GLU A 57 6.00 -11.25 -18.37
CA GLU A 57 6.07 -12.02 -19.60
C GLU A 57 5.25 -13.32 -19.47
N HIS A 58 4.64 -13.76 -20.56
CA HIS A 58 3.84 -14.98 -20.60
C HIS A 58 4.47 -15.98 -21.56
N TYR A 59 4.60 -17.21 -21.10
CA TYR A 59 5.23 -18.28 -21.87
C TYR A 59 4.36 -19.52 -21.89
N ARG A 60 4.61 -20.34 -22.93
CA ARG A 60 4.05 -21.67 -23.04
C ARG A 60 5.15 -22.64 -23.45
N TYR A 61 5.30 -23.71 -22.68
CA TYR A 61 6.20 -24.81 -22.99
C TYR A 61 5.42 -26.13 -23.02
N GLY A 62 5.15 -26.64 -24.23
CA GLY A 62 4.17 -27.71 -24.43
C GLY A 62 2.77 -27.26 -24.00
N ASP A 63 2.17 -27.98 -23.06
CA ASP A 63 0.86 -27.65 -22.47
C ASP A 63 0.95 -26.76 -21.22
N LEU A 64 2.17 -26.54 -20.70
CA LEU A 64 2.40 -25.71 -19.52
C LEU A 64 2.33 -24.24 -19.89
N ARG A 65 1.45 -23.47 -19.24
CA ARG A 65 1.43 -22.01 -19.29
C ARG A 65 2.07 -21.45 -18.03
N TYR A 66 3.03 -20.56 -18.16
CA TYR A 66 3.63 -19.89 -17.01
C TYR A 66 3.79 -18.39 -17.21
N GLN A 67 3.70 -17.65 -16.11
CA GLN A 67 3.91 -16.23 -16.04
C GLN A 67 5.25 -15.95 -15.37
N LEU A 68 6.09 -15.16 -16.04
CA LEU A 68 7.38 -14.72 -15.53
C LEU A 68 7.26 -13.26 -15.11
N ILE A 69 7.67 -12.95 -13.88
CA ILE A 69 7.62 -11.60 -13.33
C ILE A 69 9.00 -11.22 -12.84
N TYR A 70 9.56 -10.15 -13.37
CA TYR A 70 10.81 -9.56 -12.91
C TYR A 70 10.47 -8.41 -11.98
N ALA A 71 10.95 -8.49 -10.74
CA ALA A 71 10.73 -7.46 -9.74
C ALA A 71 12.06 -7.05 -9.10
N SER A 72 12.22 -5.75 -8.86
CA SER A 72 13.30 -5.26 -8.03
C SER A 72 12.97 -5.41 -6.55
N ARG A 73 13.98 -5.29 -5.68
CA ARG A 73 13.74 -5.19 -4.23
C ARG A 73 12.80 -4.03 -3.88
N SER A 74 12.91 -2.90 -4.59
CA SER A 74 12.04 -1.74 -4.39
C SER A 74 10.59 -1.99 -4.81
N ASP A 75 10.36 -2.77 -5.87
CA ASP A 75 9.03 -3.19 -6.30
C ASP A 75 8.36 -4.05 -5.22
N LEU A 76 9.09 -5.02 -4.66
CA LEU A 76 8.58 -5.94 -3.64
C LEU A 76 8.27 -5.23 -2.32
N GLN A 77 9.15 -4.33 -1.87
CA GLN A 77 8.88 -3.49 -0.69
C GLN A 77 7.66 -2.59 -0.90
N THR A 78 7.53 -1.96 -2.07
CA THR A 78 6.37 -1.12 -2.39
C THR A 78 5.09 -1.94 -2.38
N THR A 79 5.12 -3.14 -2.97
CA THR A 79 4.02 -4.10 -3.00
C THR A 79 3.61 -4.55 -1.59
N ALA A 80 4.56 -4.80 -0.69
CA ALA A 80 4.27 -5.13 0.71
C ALA A 80 3.58 -3.96 1.47
N VAL A 81 3.94 -2.72 1.15
CA VAL A 81 3.30 -1.53 1.73
C VAL A 81 1.91 -1.31 1.16
N THR A 82 1.77 -1.26 -0.17
CA THR A 82 0.50 -0.90 -0.84
C THR A 82 -0.51 -2.05 -0.86
N GLY A 83 -0.06 -3.30 -0.75
CA GLY A 83 -0.90 -4.48 -0.94
C GLY A 83 -1.39 -4.66 -2.38
N GLU A 84 -0.85 -3.88 -3.33
CA GLU A 84 -1.10 -4.07 -4.76
C GLU A 84 -0.41 -5.36 -5.23
N HIS A 85 -0.87 -5.96 -6.32
CA HIS A 85 -0.29 -7.19 -6.90
C HIS A 85 -0.14 -8.36 -5.90
N TYR A 86 -1.23 -8.75 -5.24
CA TYR A 86 -1.27 -9.85 -4.26
C TYR A 86 -0.50 -11.11 -4.70
N ASN A 87 -0.59 -11.50 -5.98
CA ASN A 87 0.10 -12.68 -6.52
C ASN A 87 1.64 -12.60 -6.37
N LEU A 88 2.23 -11.40 -6.45
CA LEU A 88 3.67 -11.20 -6.25
C LEU A 88 4.06 -11.51 -4.81
N MET A 89 3.33 -10.95 -3.84
CA MET A 89 3.57 -11.21 -2.42
C MET A 89 3.32 -12.67 -2.08
N GLN A 90 2.23 -13.25 -2.59
CA GLN A 90 1.92 -14.65 -2.37
C GLN A 90 3.03 -15.56 -2.89
N CYS A 91 3.51 -15.33 -4.12
CA CYS A 91 4.63 -16.08 -4.67
C CYS A 91 5.90 -15.88 -3.84
N LEU A 92 6.21 -14.65 -3.43
CA LEU A 92 7.38 -14.37 -2.62
C LEU A 92 7.34 -15.12 -1.29
N ILE A 93 6.20 -15.17 -0.60
CA ILE A 93 6.07 -15.77 0.72
C ILE A 93 5.86 -17.29 0.68
N GLU A 94 4.98 -17.78 -0.21
CA GLU A 94 4.54 -19.18 -0.25
C GLU A 94 5.29 -20.04 -1.29
N GLY A 95 5.96 -19.40 -2.27
CA GLY A 95 6.63 -20.11 -3.36
C GLY A 95 7.85 -20.92 -2.93
N GLU A 96 8.26 -21.86 -3.79
CA GLU A 96 9.51 -22.59 -3.65
C GLU A 96 10.65 -21.79 -4.27
N ILE A 97 11.75 -21.61 -3.52
CA ILE A 97 12.96 -20.96 -4.05
C ILE A 97 13.63 -21.94 -5.03
N ILE A 98 13.72 -21.56 -6.30
CA ILE A 98 14.39 -22.35 -7.34
C ILE A 98 15.90 -22.24 -7.16
N TRP A 99 16.38 -21.01 -6.98
CA TRP A 99 17.76 -20.66 -6.68
C TRP A 99 17.82 -19.28 -6.03
N GLU A 100 18.88 -19.01 -5.28
CA GLU A 100 19.18 -17.71 -4.68
C GLU A 100 20.70 -17.53 -4.56
N THR A 101 21.15 -16.28 -4.62
CA THR A 101 22.53 -15.87 -4.35
C THR A 101 22.61 -15.41 -2.89
N ASP A 102 23.60 -15.90 -2.14
CA ASP A 102 23.91 -15.45 -0.77
C ASP A 102 22.71 -15.34 0.20
N HIS A 103 21.70 -16.19 0.04
CA HIS A 103 20.45 -16.19 0.82
C HIS A 103 19.58 -14.93 0.71
N GLU A 104 19.77 -14.10 -0.33
CA GLU A 104 19.05 -12.83 -0.52
C GLU A 104 17.52 -12.99 -0.50
N ILE A 105 16.99 -14.06 -1.12
CA ILE A 105 15.54 -14.31 -1.13
C ILE A 105 15.04 -14.72 0.24
N SER A 106 15.78 -15.61 0.91
CA SER A 106 15.47 -16.05 2.27
C SER A 106 15.45 -14.88 3.26
N TYR A 107 16.42 -13.96 3.19
CA TYR A 107 16.44 -12.76 4.04
C TYR A 107 15.28 -11.81 3.73
N LEU A 108 14.95 -11.60 2.45
CA LEU A 108 13.82 -10.77 2.05
C LEU A 108 12.49 -11.33 2.58
N ARG A 109 12.31 -12.66 2.53
CA ARG A 109 11.13 -13.33 3.10
C ARG A 109 11.04 -13.10 4.61
N GLU A 110 12.15 -13.24 5.32
CA GLU A 110 12.20 -13.01 6.76
C GLU A 110 11.88 -11.55 7.12
N GLU A 111 12.48 -10.60 6.41
CA GLU A 111 12.25 -9.16 6.58
C GLU A 111 10.76 -8.82 6.46
N LEU A 112 10.11 -9.30 5.40
CA LEU A 112 8.69 -9.04 5.13
C LEU A 112 7.76 -9.80 6.08
N SER A 113 8.08 -11.04 6.42
CA SER A 113 7.27 -11.88 7.32
C SER A 113 7.34 -11.40 8.77
N SER A 114 8.44 -10.76 9.17
CA SER A 114 8.62 -10.21 10.52
C SER A 114 7.67 -9.05 10.83
N PHE A 115 7.12 -8.40 9.79
CA PHE A 115 6.35 -7.15 9.89
C PHE A 115 6.98 -6.14 10.86
N GLY A 116 8.29 -5.94 10.68
CA GLY A 116 9.12 -5.06 11.48
C GLY A 116 8.69 -3.60 11.43
N ASN A 117 9.31 -2.79 12.31
CA ASN A 117 8.88 -1.41 12.57
C ASN A 117 8.84 -0.52 11.31
N GLU A 118 9.82 -0.64 10.42
CA GLU A 118 9.87 0.18 9.19
C GLU A 118 8.71 -0.15 8.24
N LEU A 119 8.50 -1.43 7.93
CA LEU A 119 7.38 -1.86 7.08
C LEU A 119 6.03 -1.50 7.71
N ARG A 120 5.91 -1.67 9.03
CA ARG A 120 4.71 -1.32 9.79
C ARG A 120 4.41 0.17 9.69
N GLU A 121 5.40 1.02 9.87
CA GLU A 121 5.25 2.48 9.80
C GLU A 121 4.89 2.94 8.38
N GLN A 122 5.55 2.39 7.35
CA GLN A 122 5.22 2.69 5.96
C GLN A 122 3.79 2.27 5.61
N LYS A 123 3.39 1.05 6.01
CA LYS A 123 2.04 0.54 5.79
C LYS A 123 0.99 1.32 6.56
N LEU A 124 1.26 1.69 7.81
CA LEU A 124 0.39 2.55 8.62
C LEU A 124 0.12 3.87 7.91
N PHE A 125 1.18 4.52 7.42
CA PHE A 125 1.06 5.78 6.70
C PHE A 125 0.31 5.63 5.37
N HIS A 126 0.55 4.54 4.64
CA HIS A 126 -0.18 4.22 3.41
C HIS A 126 -1.69 4.06 3.67
N GLU A 127 -2.09 3.25 4.65
CA GLU A 127 -3.50 3.03 4.96
C GLU A 127 -4.17 4.30 5.49
N PHE A 128 -3.47 5.10 6.30
CA PHE A 128 -3.97 6.40 6.76
C PHE A 128 -4.22 7.38 5.60
N THR A 129 -3.34 7.36 4.61
CA THR A 129 -3.48 8.18 3.41
C THR A 129 -4.76 7.83 2.64
N ARG A 130 -5.01 6.53 2.43
CA ARG A 130 -6.23 6.04 1.77
C ARG A 130 -7.47 6.33 2.60
N PHE A 131 -7.39 6.15 3.91
CA PHE A 131 -8.48 6.49 4.84
C PHE A 131 -8.87 7.97 4.73
N LEU A 132 -7.88 8.88 4.81
CA LEU A 132 -8.12 10.32 4.68
C LEU A 132 -8.76 10.67 3.33
N LYS A 133 -8.25 10.08 2.24
CA LYS A 133 -8.76 10.32 0.89
C LYS A 133 -10.23 9.91 0.76
N MET A 134 -10.56 8.67 1.12
CA MET A 134 -11.93 8.16 1.03
C MET A 134 -12.89 8.92 1.94
N TYR A 135 -12.45 9.32 3.14
CA TYR A 135 -13.22 10.19 4.02
C TYR A 135 -13.54 11.56 3.38
N VAL A 136 -12.57 12.19 2.73
CA VAL A 136 -12.76 13.49 2.06
C VAL A 136 -13.69 13.36 0.84
N GLU A 137 -13.52 12.32 0.03
CA GLU A 137 -14.40 12.06 -1.11
C GLU A 137 -15.84 11.77 -0.67
N ALA A 138 -16.04 10.95 0.36
CA ALA A 138 -17.37 10.70 0.91
C ALA A 138 -18.05 11.99 1.39
N LYS A 139 -17.31 12.89 2.06
CA LYS A 139 -17.81 14.22 2.45
C LYS A 139 -18.16 15.11 1.26
N ARG A 140 -17.42 15.00 0.15
CA ARG A 140 -17.74 15.74 -1.06
C ARG A 140 -19.01 15.19 -1.72
N HIS A 141 -19.11 13.87 -1.85
CA HIS A 141 -20.26 13.22 -2.48
C HIS A 141 -21.56 13.44 -1.70
N ILE A 142 -21.52 13.38 -0.37
CA ILE A 142 -22.71 13.65 0.46
C ILE A 142 -23.20 15.10 0.29
N GLN A 143 -22.27 16.08 0.27
CA GLN A 143 -22.59 17.50 0.05
C GLN A 143 -23.19 17.78 -1.33
N GLN A 144 -22.85 16.95 -2.32
CA GLN A 144 -23.37 17.05 -3.69
C GLN A 144 -24.67 16.27 -3.90
N GLY A 145 -25.19 15.59 -2.87
CA GLY A 145 -26.37 14.72 -2.96
C GLY A 145 -26.12 13.39 -3.66
N HIS A 146 -24.86 13.03 -3.92
CA HIS A 146 -24.45 11.76 -4.53
C HIS A 146 -24.32 10.67 -3.44
N VAL A 147 -25.45 10.31 -2.82
CA VAL A 147 -25.47 9.47 -1.60
C VAL A 147 -24.88 8.07 -1.82
N VAL A 148 -25.11 7.46 -3.00
CA VAL A 148 -24.60 6.11 -3.30
C VAL A 148 -23.08 6.09 -3.45
N ASP A 149 -22.51 7.12 -4.08
CA ASP A 149 -21.05 7.27 -4.17
C ASP A 149 -20.45 7.54 -2.77
N ALA A 150 -21.10 8.40 -1.99
CA ALA A 150 -20.68 8.68 -0.61
C ALA A 150 -20.69 7.42 0.28
N TYR A 151 -21.64 6.51 0.07
CA TYR A 151 -21.68 5.22 0.74
C TYR A 151 -20.48 4.34 0.36
N TYR A 152 -20.15 4.26 -0.93
CA TYR A 152 -18.98 3.50 -1.39
C TYR A 152 -17.69 4.03 -0.77
N ASP A 153 -17.49 5.35 -0.80
CA ASP A 153 -16.31 5.99 -0.22
C ASP A 153 -16.26 5.82 1.30
N ALA A 154 -17.40 5.91 2.00
CA ALA A 154 -17.45 5.68 3.44
C ALA A 154 -17.10 4.23 3.80
N LEU A 155 -17.57 3.26 3.01
CA LEU A 155 -17.24 1.84 3.19
C LEU A 155 -15.74 1.59 3.00
N GLU A 156 -15.13 2.16 1.95
CA GLU A 156 -13.70 2.08 1.72
C GLU A 156 -12.91 2.78 2.85
N ALA A 157 -13.36 3.95 3.33
CA ALA A 157 -12.75 4.65 4.45
C ALA A 157 -12.72 3.77 5.72
N LEU A 158 -13.84 3.12 6.05
CA LEU A 158 -13.92 2.16 7.15
C LEU A 158 -12.97 0.97 6.95
N GLY A 159 -12.85 0.46 5.72
CA GLY A 159 -11.91 -0.62 5.38
C GLY A 159 -10.45 -0.24 5.63
N ASN A 160 -10.04 0.96 5.23
CA ASN A 160 -8.68 1.45 5.50
C ASN A 160 -8.45 1.72 7.00
N TRP A 161 -9.45 2.26 7.71
CA TRP A 161 -9.38 2.42 9.17
C TRP A 161 -9.25 1.07 9.89
N ALA A 162 -9.97 0.05 9.45
CA ALA A 162 -9.83 -1.31 9.95
C ALA A 162 -8.39 -1.84 9.80
N ARG A 163 -7.75 -1.61 8.65
CA ARG A 163 -6.35 -1.98 8.42
C ARG A 163 -5.39 -1.24 9.36
N ILE A 164 -5.62 0.05 9.61
CA ILE A 164 -4.86 0.83 10.59
C ILE A 164 -4.91 0.18 11.98
N VAL A 165 -6.10 -0.22 12.44
CA VAL A 165 -6.27 -0.89 13.75
C VAL A 165 -5.44 -2.18 13.83
N LEU A 166 -5.43 -2.99 12.76
CA LEU A 166 -4.63 -4.21 12.71
C LEU A 166 -3.12 -3.89 12.78
N ILE A 167 -2.67 -2.90 12.01
CA ILE A 167 -1.26 -2.49 11.96
C ILE A 167 -0.77 -1.98 13.33
N GLU A 168 -1.60 -1.22 14.05
CA GLU A 168 -1.32 -0.75 15.41
C GLU A 168 -1.15 -1.91 16.40
N GLN A 169 -1.85 -3.03 16.19
CA GLN A 169 -1.68 -4.26 16.97
C GLN A 169 -0.51 -5.14 16.48
N GLY A 170 0.21 -4.71 15.44
CA GLY A 170 1.31 -5.45 14.83
C GLY A 170 0.87 -6.63 13.98
N ILE A 171 -0.38 -6.61 13.49
CA ILE A 171 -0.93 -7.60 12.58
C ILE A 171 -0.83 -7.05 11.15
N TYR A 172 -0.18 -7.80 10.27
CA TYR A 172 -0.15 -7.45 8.85
C TYR A 172 -1.54 -7.68 8.23
N PRO A 173 -2.17 -6.68 7.59
CA PRO A 173 -3.54 -6.79 7.11
C PRO A 173 -3.61 -7.45 5.72
N ASP A 174 -3.36 -8.75 5.64
CA ASP A 174 -3.36 -9.53 4.39
C ASP A 174 -4.76 -9.99 3.94
N HIS A 175 -5.53 -10.62 4.83
CA HIS A 175 -6.85 -11.18 4.55
C HIS A 175 -7.76 -11.12 5.78
N ALA A 176 -9.07 -11.32 5.57
CA ALA A 176 -10.07 -11.38 6.64
C ALA A 176 -10.01 -10.22 7.66
N VAL A 177 -9.77 -8.99 7.18
CA VAL A 177 -9.60 -7.79 8.02
C VAL A 177 -10.74 -7.62 9.03
N TRP A 178 -11.99 -7.74 8.57
CA TRP A 178 -13.17 -7.54 9.43
C TRP A 178 -13.32 -8.60 10.53
N THR A 179 -12.89 -9.84 10.28
CA THR A 179 -12.89 -10.91 11.29
C THR A 179 -11.96 -10.57 12.45
N HIS A 180 -10.79 -9.97 12.15
CA HIS A 180 -9.87 -9.49 13.17
C HIS A 180 -10.43 -8.29 13.92
N VAL A 181 -11.01 -7.31 13.20
CA VAL A 181 -11.60 -6.10 13.80
C VAL A 181 -12.73 -6.43 14.77
N GLU A 182 -13.60 -7.39 14.46
CA GLU A 182 -14.69 -7.79 15.37
C GLU A 182 -14.18 -8.14 16.77
N GLN A 183 -12.99 -8.73 16.87
CA GLN A 183 -12.37 -9.11 18.13
C GLN A 183 -11.56 -7.98 18.78
N LEU A 184 -10.88 -7.16 17.95
CA LEU A 184 -9.93 -6.13 18.41
C LEU A 184 -10.59 -4.76 18.69
N ASP A 185 -11.52 -4.33 17.83
CA ASP A 185 -12.22 -3.05 17.95
C ASP A 185 -13.72 -3.20 17.64
N ARG A 186 -14.47 -3.49 18.71
CA ARG A 186 -15.92 -3.64 18.64
C ARG A 186 -16.65 -2.34 18.26
N ALA A 187 -16.06 -1.18 18.51
CA ALA A 187 -16.69 0.09 18.15
C ALA A 187 -16.63 0.30 16.63
N LEU A 188 -15.48 0.02 16.02
CA LEU A 188 -15.31 0.07 14.58
C LEU A 188 -16.16 -0.98 13.86
N TRP A 189 -16.24 -2.21 14.40
CA TRP A 189 -17.15 -3.23 13.87
C TRP A 189 -18.61 -2.78 13.86
N LYS A 190 -19.08 -2.16 14.95
CA LYS A 190 -20.44 -1.61 15.02
C LYS A 190 -20.67 -0.49 14.01
N LEU A 191 -19.70 0.38 13.76
CA LEU A 191 -19.83 1.42 12.73
C LEU A 191 -20.01 0.82 11.33
N TYR A 192 -19.29 -0.26 11.01
CA TYR A 192 -19.51 -1.01 9.77
C TYR A 192 -20.94 -1.59 9.68
N GLN A 193 -21.45 -2.14 10.78
CA GLN A 193 -22.83 -2.64 10.86
C GLN A 193 -23.85 -1.50 10.69
N GLU A 194 -23.64 -0.36 11.33
CA GLU A 194 -24.51 0.81 11.16
C GLU A 194 -24.54 1.30 9.71
N LEU A 195 -23.41 1.26 8.99
CA LEU A 195 -23.37 1.63 7.58
C LEU A 195 -24.18 0.65 6.70
N THR A 196 -24.06 -0.65 6.97
CA THR A 196 -24.49 -1.71 6.05
C THR A 196 -25.89 -2.23 6.32
N VAL A 197 -26.27 -2.40 7.59
CA VAL A 197 -27.48 -3.13 8.00
C VAL A 197 -28.46 -2.33 8.84
N SER A 198 -28.15 -1.07 9.18
CA SER A 198 -29.08 -0.20 9.93
C SER A 198 -30.35 0.13 9.14
N SER A 199 -31.44 0.38 9.87
CA SER A 199 -32.77 0.72 9.33
C SER A 199 -32.94 2.20 8.93
N GLU A 200 -31.97 3.06 9.27
CA GLU A 200 -31.94 4.46 8.88
C GLU A 200 -31.78 4.62 7.36
N THR A 201 -32.05 5.82 6.83
CA THR A 201 -31.81 6.09 5.40
C THR A 201 -30.32 5.97 5.07
N LEU A 202 -29.99 5.68 3.80
CA LEU A 202 -28.59 5.58 3.36
C LEU A 202 -27.79 6.85 3.67
N GLU A 203 -28.40 8.03 3.48
CA GLU A 203 -27.80 9.33 3.77
C GLU A 203 -27.44 9.46 5.25
N GLN A 204 -28.40 9.22 6.16
CA GLN A 204 -28.16 9.28 7.60
C GLN A 204 -27.07 8.30 8.07
N ARG A 205 -27.05 7.08 7.52
CA ARG A 205 -26.03 6.06 7.83
C ARG A 205 -24.64 6.53 7.42
N VAL A 206 -24.51 7.11 6.23
CA VAL A 206 -23.25 7.71 5.75
C VAL A 206 -22.84 8.87 6.64
N GLU A 207 -23.73 9.82 6.93
CA GLU A 207 -23.44 10.97 7.79
C GLU A 207 -22.94 10.55 9.19
N LEU A 208 -23.58 9.56 9.81
CA LEU A 208 -23.15 9.01 11.10
C LEU A 208 -21.72 8.47 11.04
N VAL A 209 -21.40 7.67 10.03
CA VAL A 209 -20.07 7.10 9.83
C VAL A 209 -19.04 8.20 9.59
N LEU A 210 -19.38 9.22 8.81
CA LEU A 210 -18.48 10.34 8.54
C LEU A 210 -18.11 11.13 9.79
N LEU A 211 -19.01 11.25 10.78
CA LEU A 211 -18.67 11.85 12.07
C LEU A 211 -17.61 11.03 12.82
N ALA A 212 -17.75 9.70 12.83
CA ALA A 212 -16.76 8.82 13.45
C ALA A 212 -15.43 8.82 12.70
N CYS A 213 -15.46 8.80 11.37
CA CYS A 213 -14.27 8.92 10.53
C CYS A 213 -13.56 10.26 10.78
N GLU A 214 -14.30 11.37 10.90
CA GLU A 214 -13.71 12.67 11.19
C GLU A 214 -12.93 12.65 12.51
N PHE A 215 -13.54 12.12 13.57
CA PHE A 215 -12.87 11.98 14.86
C PHE A 215 -11.60 11.14 14.75
N SER A 216 -11.68 9.96 14.12
CA SER A 216 -10.53 9.06 13.98
C SER A 216 -9.41 9.64 13.11
N VAL A 217 -9.75 10.32 12.01
CA VAL A 217 -8.76 11.00 11.17
C VAL A 217 -8.01 12.04 12.00
N MET A 218 -8.71 12.80 12.86
CA MET A 218 -8.05 13.82 13.67
C MET A 218 -7.20 13.23 14.79
N SER A 219 -7.67 12.20 15.49
CA SER A 219 -6.95 11.62 16.63
C SER A 219 -5.70 10.87 16.21
N LYS A 220 -5.73 10.19 15.05
CA LYS A 220 -4.62 9.37 14.55
C LYS A 220 -3.62 10.11 13.65
N MET A 221 -3.94 11.35 13.25
CA MET A 221 -3.18 12.08 12.22
C MET A 221 -1.69 12.18 12.48
N GLY A 222 -1.31 12.54 13.71
CA GLY A 222 0.09 12.73 14.09
C GLY A 222 0.87 11.43 14.02
N GLU A 223 0.37 10.40 14.72
CA GLU A 223 1.00 9.08 14.80
C GLU A 223 1.08 8.40 13.44
N CYS A 224 -0.01 8.35 12.68
CA CYS A 224 -0.03 7.71 11.37
C CYS A 224 0.81 8.44 10.33
N SER A 225 1.08 9.75 10.51
CA SER A 225 1.90 10.54 9.58
C SER A 225 3.35 10.66 10.02
N GLU A 226 3.79 9.97 11.07
CA GLU A 226 5.11 10.17 11.67
C GLU A 226 6.27 9.99 10.68
N LEU A 227 6.14 9.06 9.72
CA LEU A 227 7.10 8.90 8.63
C LEU A 227 7.30 10.20 7.83
N LEU A 228 6.20 10.83 7.40
CA LEU A 228 6.25 12.12 6.69
C LEU A 228 6.79 13.23 7.59
N LEU A 229 6.35 13.29 8.84
CA LEU A 229 6.80 14.30 9.79
C LEU A 229 8.31 14.18 10.07
N ARG A 230 8.85 12.95 10.12
CA ARG A 230 10.29 12.70 10.26
C ARG A 230 11.05 13.11 9.01
N VAL A 231 10.54 12.84 7.82
CA VAL A 231 11.13 13.33 6.56
C VAL A 231 11.18 14.86 6.55
N ILE A 232 10.10 15.55 6.92
CA ILE A 232 10.07 17.01 6.95
C ILE A 232 11.07 17.56 7.97
N ARG A 233 11.18 16.95 9.16
CA ARG A 233 12.14 17.34 10.22
C ARG A 233 13.59 16.95 9.95
N SER A 234 13.87 16.15 8.92
CA SER A 234 15.21 15.63 8.63
C SER A 234 16.23 16.71 8.25
N ARG A 235 15.75 17.90 7.82
CA ARG A 235 16.58 19.05 7.48
C ARG A 235 15.92 20.35 7.94
N LYS A 236 16.71 21.42 8.04
CA LYS A 236 16.21 22.74 8.46
C LYS A 236 15.51 23.47 7.31
N GLU A 237 15.92 23.19 6.08
CA GLU A 237 15.43 23.84 4.87
C GLU A 237 14.01 23.32 4.50
N PRO A 238 13.06 24.22 4.23
CA PRO A 238 11.72 23.83 3.80
C PRO A 238 11.70 22.94 2.54
N TRP A 239 10.83 21.95 2.53
CA TRP A 239 10.63 21.00 1.42
C TRP A 239 9.65 21.55 0.39
N SER A 240 9.93 21.41 -0.90
CA SER A 240 8.88 21.54 -1.91
C SER A 240 8.08 20.25 -2.05
N ILE A 241 6.87 20.35 -2.61
CA ILE A 241 6.10 19.15 -2.96
C ILE A 241 6.86 18.25 -3.93
N ASN A 242 7.61 18.84 -4.88
CA ASN A 242 8.38 18.08 -5.85
C ASN A 242 9.50 17.26 -5.19
N GLU A 243 10.15 17.80 -4.16
CA GLU A 243 11.15 17.04 -3.40
C GLU A 243 10.51 15.88 -2.62
N LEU A 244 9.34 16.11 -2.01
CA LEU A 244 8.65 15.09 -1.21
C LEU A 244 8.12 13.92 -2.06
N VAL A 245 7.54 14.20 -3.24
CA VAL A 245 7.01 13.14 -4.12
C VAL A 245 8.09 12.25 -4.72
N HIS A 246 9.34 12.74 -4.79
CA HIS A 246 10.51 11.97 -5.23
C HIS A 246 11.33 11.40 -4.07
N HIS A 247 10.90 11.61 -2.82
CA HIS A 247 11.61 11.08 -1.66
C HIS A 247 11.46 9.55 -1.58
N PRO A 248 12.56 8.77 -1.47
CA PRO A 248 12.49 7.30 -1.51
C PRO A 248 11.54 6.70 -0.47
N GLN A 249 11.52 7.23 0.76
CA GLN A 249 10.66 6.76 1.84
C GLN A 249 9.17 7.11 1.67
N LEU A 250 8.80 7.92 0.68
CA LEU A 250 7.41 8.38 0.46
C LEU A 250 6.84 7.92 -0.89
N ARG A 251 7.60 7.15 -1.68
CA ARG A 251 7.23 6.75 -3.05
C ARG A 251 5.86 6.08 -3.16
N PHE A 252 5.47 5.30 -2.14
CA PHE A 252 4.23 4.53 -2.08
C PHE A 252 2.97 5.36 -1.78
N VAL A 253 3.12 6.65 -1.44
CA VAL A 253 2.00 7.62 -1.27
C VAL A 253 2.13 8.85 -2.17
N ARG A 254 3.04 8.84 -3.16
CA ARG A 254 3.39 10.03 -3.96
C ARG A 254 2.18 10.80 -4.50
N ASN A 255 1.13 10.08 -4.92
CA ASN A 255 -0.06 10.66 -5.55
C ASN A 255 -0.97 11.37 -4.54
N ASP A 256 -0.90 10.98 -3.28
CA ASP A 256 -1.80 11.45 -2.22
C ASP A 256 -1.10 12.40 -1.23
N LEU A 257 0.24 12.54 -1.31
CA LEU A 257 1.01 13.51 -0.54
C LEU A 257 0.43 14.93 -0.55
N PRO A 258 -0.05 15.50 -1.69
CA PRO A 258 -0.65 16.82 -1.68
C PRO A 258 -1.85 16.94 -0.74
N LEU A 259 -2.73 15.92 -0.70
CA LEU A 259 -3.92 15.92 0.15
C LEU A 259 -3.52 15.88 1.64
N ILE A 260 -2.61 14.98 2.00
CA ILE A 260 -2.15 14.82 3.38
C ILE A 260 -1.47 16.09 3.87
N LEU A 261 -0.57 16.68 3.08
CA LEU A 261 0.13 17.91 3.44
C LEU A 261 -0.85 19.05 3.69
N ARG A 262 -1.83 19.24 2.80
CA ARG A 262 -2.89 20.24 3.02
C ARG A 262 -3.66 19.98 4.31
N LYS A 263 -3.95 18.72 4.62
CA LYS A 263 -4.62 18.36 5.87
C LYS A 263 -3.77 18.65 7.11
N LEU A 264 -2.48 18.32 7.08
CA LEU A 264 -1.53 18.60 8.15
C LEU A 264 -1.31 20.11 8.37
N VAL A 265 -1.26 20.88 7.28
CA VAL A 265 -1.18 22.35 7.33
C VAL A 265 -2.44 22.95 7.93
N PHE A 266 -3.62 22.49 7.48
CA PHE A 266 -4.90 22.94 8.04
C PHE A 266 -5.01 22.67 9.56
N ARG A 267 -4.33 21.63 10.06
CA ARG A 267 -4.23 21.31 11.50
C ARG A 267 -3.02 21.93 12.19
N SER A 268 -2.25 22.75 11.49
CA SER A 268 -1.04 23.41 12.02
C SER A 268 0.04 22.46 12.54
N ILE A 269 0.03 21.20 12.09
CA ILE A 269 1.08 20.20 12.39
C ILE A 269 2.30 20.47 11.51
N VAL A 270 2.06 20.82 10.24
CA VAL A 270 3.08 21.27 9.28
C VAL A 270 2.82 22.73 8.97
N LYS A 271 3.88 23.51 8.76
CA LYS A 271 3.81 24.91 8.35
C LYS A 271 4.14 25.04 6.87
N GLU A 272 3.55 26.05 6.23
CA GLU A 272 3.86 26.39 4.85
C GLU A 272 4.37 27.83 4.72
N SER A 273 5.27 28.05 3.77
CA SER A 273 5.82 29.37 3.45
C SER A 273 6.02 29.53 1.95
N ALA A 274 6.01 30.77 1.47
CA ALA A 274 6.35 31.06 0.09
C ALA A 274 7.85 30.89 -0.14
N GLY A 275 8.21 30.07 -1.12
CA GLY A 275 9.57 29.82 -1.60
C GLY A 275 10.01 30.81 -2.68
N TRP A 276 10.96 30.37 -3.50
CA TRP A 276 11.53 31.17 -4.58
C TRP A 276 10.49 31.51 -5.67
N PRO A 277 10.66 32.62 -6.41
CA PRO A 277 9.79 32.95 -7.54
C PRO A 277 9.81 31.83 -8.58
N SER A 278 8.64 31.37 -9.04
CA SER A 278 8.57 30.42 -10.14
C SER A 278 8.92 31.09 -11.47
N LEU A 279 9.52 30.35 -12.41
CA LEU A 279 10.02 30.86 -13.69
C LEU A 279 8.93 31.44 -14.63
N GLU A 280 7.64 31.23 -14.31
CA GLU A 280 6.50 31.73 -15.09
C GLU A 280 5.45 32.40 -14.17
N GLY A 281 5.73 33.62 -13.71
CA GLY A 281 4.72 34.53 -13.10
C GLY A 281 5.04 35.08 -11.70
N GLU A 282 4.11 35.85 -11.13
CA GLU A 282 4.17 36.39 -9.75
C GLU A 282 4.00 35.30 -8.66
N GLY A 283 3.77 34.05 -9.06
CA GLY A 283 3.62 32.91 -8.17
C GLY A 283 4.93 32.58 -7.44
N ARG A 284 4.81 32.20 -6.17
CA ARG A 284 5.90 31.61 -5.39
C ARG A 284 5.56 30.16 -5.08
N GLU A 285 6.54 29.29 -5.23
CA GLU A 285 6.40 27.86 -4.90
C GLU A 285 6.08 27.70 -3.40
N ILE A 286 5.11 26.84 -3.04
CA ILE A 286 4.82 26.55 -1.62
C ILE A 286 5.88 25.58 -1.08
N ARG A 287 6.41 25.91 0.10
CA ARG A 287 7.38 25.09 0.82
C ARG A 287 6.86 24.70 2.19
N TYR A 288 7.17 23.47 2.64
CA TYR A 288 6.68 22.85 3.87
C TYR A 288 7.80 22.65 4.88
N TRP A 289 7.53 22.93 6.15
CA TRP A 289 8.50 22.80 7.23
C TRP A 289 7.81 22.58 8.58
N MET A 290 8.58 22.24 9.61
CA MET A 290 8.11 22.09 10.99
C MET A 290 9.02 22.86 11.93
N GLU A 291 8.47 23.39 13.03
CA GLU A 291 9.29 23.93 14.12
C GLU A 291 9.96 22.78 14.87
N THR A 292 11.29 22.81 14.95
CA THR A 292 12.09 22.00 15.87
C THR A 292 11.93 22.49 17.30
#